data_AF-A0A2E5YPA7-F1
#
_entry.id   AF-A0A2E5YPA7-F1
#
_cell.length_a   1.000
_cell.length_b   1.000
_cell.length_c   1.000
_cell.angle_alpha   90.00
_cell.angle_beta   90.00
_cell.angle_gamma   90.00
#
_symmetry.space_group_name_H-M   'P 1'
#
loop_
_entity.id
_entity.type
_entity.pdbx_description
1 polymer ?
#
loop_
_entity_poly.entity_id
_entity_poly.type
_entity_poly.pdbx_seq_one_letter_code
_entity_poly.pdbx_strand_id
1 'polypeptide(L)'
;MPFLLPLLLLFLALPTAASPPHELGARRDPNEMGAGGLLFQTQDGFREAPLLATDVEIRVAGLIARTHVTQRFTNPTENWVAGVYVFPLPEGSAVDSLRMRIGDRLIKGQVAERARARSAYRRARAEGRKARI
;
A
#
# COMPACT_ATOMS: atom_id res chain seq x y z
N MET A 1 1.22 -55.15 -14.22
CA MET A 1 0.72 -54.30 -13.13
C MET A 1 1.91 -53.89 -12.27
N PRO A 2 2.31 -52.61 -12.13
CA PRO A 2 1.87 -51.40 -12.84
C PRO A 2 3.02 -50.60 -13.50
N PHE A 3 2.68 -49.90 -14.59
CA PHE A 3 3.49 -48.85 -15.22
C PHE A 3 3.45 -47.59 -14.35
N LEU A 4 4.59 -46.96 -14.11
CA LEU A 4 4.70 -45.70 -13.37
C LEU A 4 4.73 -44.54 -14.39
N LEU A 5 3.58 -43.89 -14.57
CA LEU A 5 3.46 -42.62 -15.31
C LEU A 5 4.19 -41.51 -14.53
N PRO A 6 5.05 -40.68 -15.14
CA PRO A 6 5.45 -39.45 -14.50
C PRO A 6 4.32 -38.42 -14.67
N LEU A 7 3.76 -38.00 -13.53
CA LEU A 7 2.83 -36.88 -13.42
C LEU A 7 3.56 -35.60 -13.89
N LEU A 8 3.33 -35.20 -15.14
CA LEU A 8 3.79 -33.94 -15.69
C LEU A 8 3.01 -32.80 -15.02
N LEU A 9 3.58 -32.24 -13.95
CA LEU A 9 3.11 -30.98 -13.36
C LEU A 9 3.40 -29.85 -14.35
N LEU A 10 2.43 -29.57 -15.22
CA LEU A 10 2.38 -28.37 -16.04
C LEU A 10 2.22 -27.17 -15.10
N PHE A 11 3.35 -26.58 -14.68
CA PHE A 11 3.36 -25.25 -14.08
C PHE A 11 2.92 -24.27 -15.17
N LEU A 12 1.63 -23.94 -15.17
CA LEU A 12 1.11 -22.81 -15.94
C LEU A 12 1.80 -21.56 -15.39
N ALA A 13 2.83 -21.09 -16.08
CA ALA A 13 3.44 -19.80 -15.84
C ALA A 13 2.39 -18.73 -16.18
N LEU A 14 1.61 -18.30 -15.18
CA LEU A 14 0.86 -17.06 -15.28
C LEU A 14 1.90 -15.96 -15.57
N PRO A 15 1.78 -15.21 -16.68
CA PRO A 15 2.64 -14.07 -16.88
C PRO A 15 2.34 -13.12 -15.73
N THR A 16 3.30 -13.00 -14.79
CA THR A 16 3.27 -11.91 -13.84
C THR A 16 3.56 -10.67 -14.68
N ALA A 17 2.51 -10.06 -15.20
CA ALA A 17 2.60 -8.76 -15.85
C ALA A 17 2.95 -7.74 -14.76
N ALA A 18 4.22 -7.73 -14.37
CA ALA A 18 4.79 -6.63 -13.62
C ALA A 18 4.70 -5.42 -14.54
N SER A 19 3.79 -4.49 -14.23
CA SER A 19 3.73 -3.22 -14.94
C SER A 19 5.11 -2.55 -14.90
N PRO A 20 5.57 -1.94 -16.00
CA PRO A 20 6.84 -1.26 -16.02
C PRO A 20 6.91 -0.24 -14.87
N PRO A 21 8.03 -0.16 -14.13
CA PRO A 21 8.15 0.68 -12.93
C PRO A 21 8.01 2.20 -13.20
N HIS A 22 7.85 2.60 -14.46
CA HIS A 22 7.69 3.98 -14.93
C HIS A 22 6.26 4.31 -15.39
N GLU A 23 5.26 3.44 -15.18
CA GLU A 23 3.88 3.74 -15.57
C GLU A 23 2.90 3.56 -14.42
N LEU A 24 1.92 4.45 -14.33
CA LEU A 24 0.82 4.29 -13.38
C LEU A 24 0.12 2.95 -13.61
N GLY A 25 -0.13 2.22 -12.52
CA GLY A 25 -0.83 0.95 -12.56
C GLY A 25 -2.30 1.08 -12.94
N ALA A 26 -3.02 -0.03 -12.81
CA ALA A 26 -4.45 -0.09 -13.10
C ALA A 26 -5.26 0.87 -12.20
N ARG A 27 -6.47 1.20 -12.66
CA ARG A 27 -7.45 1.91 -11.83
C ARG A 27 -7.90 0.99 -10.69
N ARG A 28 -7.94 1.51 -9.46
CA ARG A 28 -8.33 0.77 -8.25
C ARG A 28 -9.21 1.63 -7.36
N ASP A 29 -10.24 1.05 -6.75
CA ASP A 29 -10.95 1.70 -5.65
C ASP A 29 -10.13 1.53 -4.35
N PRO A 30 -9.88 2.61 -3.59
CA PRO A 30 -9.20 2.52 -2.29
C PRO A 30 -9.83 1.53 -1.31
N ASN A 31 -11.14 1.28 -1.37
CA ASN A 31 -11.84 0.36 -0.47
C ASN A 31 -11.72 -1.11 -0.88
N GLU A 32 -11.27 -1.40 -2.10
CA GLU A 32 -11.13 -2.76 -2.64
C GLU A 32 -9.68 -3.27 -2.63
N MET A 33 -8.76 -2.50 -2.03
CA MET A 33 -7.35 -2.86 -1.94
C MET A 33 -7.15 -4.05 -0.98
N GLY A 34 -6.82 -5.20 -1.54
CA GLY A 34 -6.47 -6.41 -0.79
C GLY A 34 -5.03 -6.44 -0.26
N ALA A 35 -4.19 -5.49 -0.67
CA ALA A 35 -2.81 -5.35 -0.23
C ALA A 35 -2.47 -3.89 0.06
N GLY A 36 -1.41 -3.68 0.86
CA GLY A 36 -0.87 -2.35 1.13
C GLY A 36 -0.35 -1.69 -0.15
N GLY A 37 -0.83 -0.49 -0.46
CA GLY A 37 -0.49 0.19 -1.70
C GLY A 37 -0.73 1.70 -1.64
N LEU A 38 -0.07 2.43 -2.54
CA LEU A 38 -0.25 3.86 -2.73
C LEU A 38 -1.06 4.11 -4.01
N LEU A 39 -2.15 4.86 -3.90
CA LEU A 39 -2.98 5.25 -5.03
C LEU A 39 -2.82 6.74 -5.30
N PHE A 40 -2.48 7.12 -6.53
CA PHE A 40 -2.49 8.50 -6.98
C PHE A 40 -3.87 8.90 -7.48
N GLN A 41 -4.32 10.09 -7.09
CA GLN A 41 -5.54 10.70 -7.59
C GLN A 41 -5.25 11.37 -8.94
N THR A 42 -5.86 10.85 -10.00
CA THR A 42 -5.81 11.37 -11.36
C THR A 42 -7.19 11.92 -11.78
N GLN A 43 -7.31 12.46 -12.99
CA GLN A 43 -8.59 12.93 -13.52
C GLN A 43 -9.59 11.77 -13.72
N ASP A 44 -9.08 10.57 -14.01
CA ASP A 44 -9.87 9.36 -14.27
C ASP A 44 -10.17 8.53 -13.01
N GLY A 45 -9.81 9.04 -11.82
CA GLY A 45 -10.01 8.38 -10.53
C GLY A 45 -8.70 8.05 -9.82
N PHE A 46 -8.64 6.89 -9.16
CA PHE A 46 -7.45 6.44 -8.44
C PHE A 46 -6.68 5.41 -9.27
N ARG A 47 -5.39 5.66 -9.48
CA ARG A 47 -4.47 4.73 -10.14
C ARG A 47 -3.35 4.32 -9.21
N GLU A 48 -2.94 3.07 -9.28
CA GLU A 48 -1.88 2.56 -8.42
C GLU A 48 -0.52 3.18 -8.75
N ALA A 49 0.20 3.61 -7.72
CA ALA A 49 1.57 4.09 -7.86
C ALA A 49 2.50 2.89 -8.09
N PRO A 50 3.49 3.01 -9.00
CA PRO A 50 4.49 1.97 -9.17
C PRO A 50 5.21 1.65 -7.84
N LEU A 51 5.10 0.40 -7.42
CA LEU A 51 5.81 -0.14 -6.26
C LEU A 51 7.20 -0.60 -6.71
N LEU A 52 8.23 0.08 -6.20
CA LEU A 52 9.64 -0.23 -6.52
C LEU A 52 10.19 -1.36 -5.65
N ALA A 53 9.77 -1.43 -4.39
CA ALA A 53 10.16 -2.50 -3.48
C ALA A 53 9.28 -2.54 -2.24
N THR A 54 9.27 -3.74 -1.64
CA THR A 54 8.69 -4.00 -0.33
C THR A 54 9.70 -4.78 0.49
N ASP A 55 10.06 -4.23 1.64
CA ASP A 55 10.88 -4.88 2.65
C ASP A 55 9.99 -5.20 3.85
N VAL A 56 9.99 -6.46 4.30
CA VAL A 56 9.16 -6.92 5.42
C VAL A 56 10.05 -7.56 6.47
N GLU A 57 10.03 -6.98 7.67
CA GLU A 57 10.68 -7.54 8.86
C GLU A 57 9.59 -8.02 9.82
N ILE A 58 9.66 -9.29 10.23
CA ILE A 58 8.72 -9.88 11.19
C ILE A 58 9.52 -10.36 12.40
N ARG A 59 9.12 -9.91 13.58
CA ARG A 59 9.65 -10.39 14.86
C ARG A 59 8.53 -11.09 15.62
N VAL A 60 8.77 -12.33 16.02
CA VAL A 60 7.81 -13.16 16.74
C VAL A 60 8.30 -13.36 18.18
N ALA A 61 7.43 -13.08 19.15
CA ALA A 61 7.68 -13.28 20.57
C ALA A 61 6.43 -13.92 21.21
N GLY A 62 6.51 -15.22 21.49
CA GLY A 62 5.35 -15.99 21.96
C GLY A 62 4.20 -15.94 20.93
N LEU A 63 3.03 -15.46 21.36
CA LEU A 63 1.84 -15.32 20.52
C LEU A 63 1.74 -13.95 19.80
N ILE A 64 2.74 -13.09 19.94
CA ILE A 64 2.73 -11.75 19.35
C ILE A 64 3.72 -11.70 18.18
N ALA A 65 3.23 -11.27 17.02
CA ALA A 65 4.06 -10.92 15.86
C ALA A 65 4.06 -9.41 15.66
N ARG A 66 5.24 -8.81 15.58
CA ARG A 66 5.43 -7.41 15.19
C ARG A 66 6.02 -7.37 13.79
N THR A 67 5.30 -6.72 12.88
CA THR A 67 5.69 -6.58 11.48
C THR A 67 6.04 -5.15 11.16
N HIS A 68 7.19 -4.93 10.53
CA HIS A 68 7.59 -3.65 9.97
C HIS A 68 7.63 -3.78 8.45
N VAL A 69 6.71 -3.09 7.77
CA VAL A 69 6.63 -3.06 6.30
C VAL A 69 7.19 -1.73 5.82
N THR A 70 8.19 -1.79 4.94
CA THR A 70 8.73 -0.61 4.25
C THR A 70 8.44 -0.77 2.76
N GLN A 71 7.61 0.12 2.20
CA GLN A 71 7.32 0.15 0.77
C GLN A 71 7.91 1.40 0.14
N ARG A 72 8.54 1.22 -1.04
CA ARG A 72 9.10 2.30 -1.84
C ARG A 72 8.27 2.47 -3.11
N PHE A 73 7.74 3.67 -3.32
CA PHE A 73 6.96 4.02 -4.50
C PHE A 73 7.66 5.11 -5.30
N THR A 74 7.37 5.20 -6.59
CA THR A 74 7.76 6.34 -7.43
C THR A 74 6.53 7.03 -8.02
N ASN A 75 6.63 8.34 -8.22
CA ASN A 75 5.71 9.07 -9.09
C ASN A 75 6.36 9.18 -10.48
N PRO A 76 5.90 8.43 -11.49
CA PRO A 76 6.47 8.50 -12.83
C PRO A 76 6.02 9.74 -13.61
N THR A 77 5.11 10.55 -13.06
CA THR A 77 4.59 11.75 -13.74
C THR A 77 5.44 12.98 -13.39
N GLU A 78 5.43 13.96 -14.29
CA GLU A 78 6.10 15.26 -14.07
C GLU A 78 5.31 16.18 -13.12
N ASN A 79 4.07 15.81 -12.80
CA ASN A 79 3.15 16.62 -12.02
C ASN A 79 3.16 16.25 -10.54
N TRP A 80 2.85 17.24 -9.70
CA TRP A 80 2.48 16.97 -8.31
C TRP A 80 1.16 16.21 -8.26
N VAL A 81 1.20 15.00 -7.69
CA VAL A 81 0.02 14.15 -7.53
C VAL A 81 -0.35 14.01 -6.06
N ALA A 82 -1.64 14.12 -5.76
CA ALA A 82 -2.16 13.72 -4.46
C ALA A 82 -2.24 12.19 -4.41
N GLY A 83 -1.95 11.59 -3.26
CA GLY A 83 -2.01 10.15 -3.09
C GLY A 83 -2.64 9.74 -1.78
N VAL A 84 -3.26 8.56 -1.78
CA VAL A 84 -3.84 7.90 -0.63
C VAL A 84 -3.12 6.58 -0.44
N TYR A 85 -2.46 6.42 0.71
CA TYR A 85 -1.89 5.14 1.10
C TYR A 85 -2.97 4.31 1.78
N VAL A 86 -3.18 3.09 1.28
CA VAL A 86 -4.15 2.14 1.82
C VAL A 86 -3.40 0.96 2.40
N PHE A 87 -3.73 0.58 3.63
CA PHE A 87 -3.26 -0.64 4.25
C PHE A 87 -4.47 -1.40 4.82
N PRO A 88 -4.86 -2.54 4.22
CA PRO A 88 -5.93 -3.36 4.76
C PRO A 88 -5.43 -4.00 6.06
N LEU A 89 -6.17 -3.80 7.14
CA LEU A 89 -5.80 -4.30 8.46
C LEU A 89 -6.44 -5.68 8.67
N PRO A 90 -5.66 -6.75 8.81
CA PRO A 90 -6.19 -8.07 9.17
C PRO A 90 -6.94 -8.05 10.50
N GLU A 91 -7.85 -9.00 10.68
CA GLU A 91 -8.52 -9.22 11.96
C GLU A 91 -7.48 -9.50 13.07
N GLY A 92 -7.70 -8.95 14.27
CA GLY A 92 -6.80 -9.12 15.40
C GLY A 92 -5.46 -8.36 15.30
N SER A 93 -5.29 -7.47 14.31
CA SER A 93 -4.08 -6.67 14.15
C SER A 93 -4.34 -5.17 14.33
N ALA A 94 -3.28 -4.42 14.64
CA ALA A 94 -3.32 -2.96 14.77
C ALA A 94 -2.03 -2.34 14.22
N VAL A 95 -2.15 -1.19 13.54
CA VAL A 95 -1.00 -0.35 13.20
C VAL A 95 -0.71 0.55 14.40
N ASP A 96 0.50 0.50 14.95
CA ASP A 96 0.89 1.42 16.04
C ASP A 96 1.66 2.66 15.54
N SER A 97 2.31 2.56 14.38
CA SER A 97 3.19 3.60 13.86
C SER A 97 3.14 3.68 12.33
N LEU A 98 3.08 4.90 11.80
CA LEU A 98 3.22 5.16 10.36
C LEU A 98 4.22 6.29 10.13
N ARG A 99 5.18 6.07 9.23
CA ARG A 99 6.13 7.08 8.77
C ARG A 99 6.24 7.03 7.26
N MET A 100 6.31 8.19 6.64
CA MET A 100 6.45 8.33 5.19
C MET A 100 7.53 9.36 4.90
N ARG A 101 8.47 9.03 4.02
CA ARG A 101 9.50 9.96 3.55
C ARG A 101 9.26 10.30 2.08
N ILE A 102 9.21 11.60 1.77
CA ILE A 102 9.03 12.11 0.40
C ILE A 102 10.16 13.09 0.12
N GLY A 103 11.10 12.71 -0.76
CA GLY A 103 12.37 13.42 -0.89
C GLY A 103 13.07 13.50 0.48
N ASP A 104 13.35 14.72 0.92
CA ASP A 104 13.99 15.02 2.22
C ASP A 104 13.00 15.17 3.38
N ARG A 105 11.69 15.11 3.12
CA ARG A 105 10.66 15.36 4.12
C ARG A 105 10.23 14.07 4.78
N LEU A 106 10.35 13.99 6.11
CA LEU A 106 9.78 12.92 6.92
C LEU A 106 8.43 13.35 7.50
N ILE A 107 7.40 12.56 7.21
CA ILE A 107 6.03 12.72 7.70
C ILE A 107 5.77 11.59 8.69
N LYS A 108 5.38 11.94 9.92
CA LYS A 108 4.93 10.96 10.93
C LYS A 108 3.40 10.98 10.96
N GLY A 109 2.78 9.84 10.69
CA GLY A 109 1.34 9.67 10.85
C GLY A 109 0.98 9.58 12.33
N GLN A 110 -0.08 10.26 12.74
CA GLN A 110 -0.72 10.01 14.03
C GLN A 110 -1.77 8.92 13.82
N VAL A 111 -1.56 7.77 14.44
CA VAL A 111 -2.57 6.71 14.45
C VAL A 111 -3.66 7.11 15.43
N ALA A 112 -4.88 7.22 14.94
CA ALA A 112 -6.06 7.47 15.74
C ALA A 112 -7.20 6.57 15.25
N GLU A 113 -8.18 6.34 16.13
CA GLU A 113 -9.41 5.64 15.78
C GLU A 113 -10.08 6.30 14.57
N ARG A 114 -10.65 5.49 13.67
CA ARG A 114 -11.20 5.90 12.36
C ARG A 114 -12.17 7.08 12.45
N ALA A 115 -13.05 7.12 13.44
CA ALA A 115 -14.00 8.22 13.63
C ALA A 115 -13.31 9.54 14.03
N ARG A 116 -12.35 9.46 14.96
CA ARG A 116 -11.54 10.60 15.42
C ARG A 116 -10.65 11.14 14.30
N ALA A 117 -10.00 10.26 13.54
CA ALA A 117 -9.17 10.63 12.39
C ALA A 117 -9.96 11.40 11.32
N ARG A 118 -11.19 10.94 10.98
CA ARG A 118 -12.06 11.64 10.01
C ARG A 118 -12.49 13.02 10.50
N SER A 119 -12.77 13.18 11.78
CA SER A 119 -13.14 14.48 12.36
C SER A 119 -11.96 15.45 12.30
N ALA A 120 -10.78 15.01 12.73
CA ALA A 120 -9.55 15.81 12.69
C ALA A 120 -9.18 16.24 11.26
N TYR A 121 -9.29 15.34 10.28
CA TYR A 121 -9.04 15.67 8.87
C TYR A 121 -10.02 16.70 8.32
N ARG A 122 -11.33 16.51 8.54
CA ARG A 122 -12.35 17.46 8.06
C ARG A 122 -12.12 18.85 8.65
N ARG A 123 -11.78 18.92 9.94
CA ARG A 123 -11.45 20.18 10.62
C ARG A 123 -10.19 20.83 10.03
N ALA A 124 -9.11 20.07 9.88
CA ALA A 124 -7.85 20.59 9.33
C ALA A 124 -7.97 21.05 7.86
N ARG A 125 -8.81 20.37 7.05
CA ARG A 125 -9.13 20.78 5.69
C ARG A 125 -9.93 22.09 5.66
N ALA A 126 -10.89 22.26 6.56
CA ALA A 126 -11.65 23.51 6.70
C ALA A 126 -10.78 24.68 7.16
N GLU A 127 -9.75 24.41 7.98
CA GLU A 127 -8.76 25.40 8.45
C GLU A 127 -7.68 25.74 7.39
N GLY A 128 -7.78 25.24 6.15
CA GLY A 128 -6.81 25.52 5.08
C GLY A 128 -5.43 24.89 5.27
N ARG A 129 -5.26 24.01 6.27
CA ARG A 129 -4.01 23.29 6.50
C ARG A 129 -3.92 22.09 5.55
N LYS A 130 -2.72 21.82 5.02
CA LYS A 130 -2.44 20.59 4.25
C LYS A 130 -2.52 19.37 5.16
N ALA A 131 -3.74 18.88 5.41
CA ALA A 131 -3.99 17.65 6.14
C ALA A 131 -3.80 16.46 5.20
N ARG A 132 -3.12 15.41 5.67
CA ARG A 132 -2.95 14.13 4.94
C ARG A 132 -3.46 13.03 5.86
N ILE A 133 -4.36 12.18 5.35
CA ILE A 133 -4.76 10.90 5.96
C ILE A 133 -3.83 9.82 5.40
#